data_AF-A0A7Y4HA14-F1
#
_entry.id   AF-A0A7Y4HA14-F1
#
_cell.length_a   1.000
_cell.length_b   1.000
_cell.length_c   1.000
_cell.angle_alpha   90.00
_cell.angle_beta   90.00
_cell.angle_gamma   90.00
#
_symmetry.space_group_name_H-M   'P 1'
#
loop_
_entity.id
_entity.type
_entity.pdbx_description
1 polymer ?
#
loop_
_entity_poly.entity_id
_entity_poly.type
_entity_poly.pdbx_seq_one_letter_code
_entity_poly.pdbx_strand_id
1 'polypeptide(L)'
;MPRKLKTYQTSLGFFDQAIAAPSMKAALEAWGADSNLFHQGVATETDDPEIVAATMAKPGVVLRRPVGSDGPFKESAELPTDLAGHDARRPGKVRAKSRPKKHPPRKSDDKTDRKAALAFEREQARRDSERRKEEAAREKERERREKVVAKAQAALDKARREHEGKVSALEAERAALDERAEAEETRWEKQKAKLDGALRRARE
;
A
#
# COMPACT_ATOMS: atom_id res chain seq x y z
N MET A 1 10.11 -1.67 29.71
CA MET A 1 9.99 -3.10 30.05
C MET A 1 10.14 -3.92 28.77
N PRO A 2 10.93 -5.01 28.76
CA PRO A 2 11.00 -5.89 27.58
C PRO A 2 9.61 -6.46 27.31
N ARG A 3 9.10 -6.27 26.10
CA ARG A 3 7.75 -6.76 25.71
C ARG A 3 7.80 -8.27 25.52
N LYS A 4 6.75 -8.98 25.94
CA LYS A 4 6.62 -10.43 25.76
C LYS A 4 6.70 -10.75 24.27
N LEU A 5 7.65 -11.60 23.88
CA LEU A 5 7.81 -12.05 22.50
C LEU A 5 6.64 -12.96 22.12
N LYS A 6 6.11 -12.74 20.93
CA LYS A 6 5.05 -13.51 20.30
C LYS A 6 5.54 -14.04 18.97
N THR A 7 4.98 -15.15 18.55
CA THR A 7 5.42 -15.88 17.37
C THR A 7 4.42 -15.69 16.26
N TYR A 8 4.94 -15.18 15.15
CA TYR A 8 4.12 -14.86 13.99
C TYR A 8 4.60 -15.68 12.81
N GLN A 9 3.64 -16.16 12.04
CA GLN A 9 3.84 -16.93 10.83
C GLN A 9 3.22 -16.18 9.66
N THR A 10 3.85 -16.27 8.50
CA THR A 10 3.30 -15.77 7.24
C THR A 10 3.78 -16.65 6.10
N SER A 11 2.99 -16.79 5.04
CA SER A 11 3.45 -17.41 3.80
C SER A 11 3.75 -16.30 2.79
N LEU A 12 5.03 -16.07 2.50
CA LEU A 12 5.47 -15.01 1.59
C LEU A 12 6.21 -15.62 0.39
N GLY A 13 5.55 -15.61 -0.76
CA GLY A 13 6.07 -16.22 -1.99
C GLY A 13 6.15 -17.74 -1.89
N PHE A 14 7.37 -18.28 -2.00
CA PHE A 14 7.64 -19.73 -1.97
C PHE A 14 7.99 -20.27 -0.57
N PHE A 15 8.01 -19.41 0.45
CA PHE A 15 8.41 -19.79 1.80
C PHE A 15 7.37 -19.42 2.86
N ASP A 16 7.09 -20.38 3.74
CA ASP A 16 6.53 -20.12 5.06
C ASP A 16 7.63 -19.51 5.92
N GLN A 17 7.36 -18.34 6.50
CA GLN A 17 8.25 -17.60 7.35
C GLN A 17 7.69 -17.53 8.76
N ALA A 18 8.54 -17.73 9.77
CA ALA A 18 8.18 -17.60 11.16
C ALA A 18 9.20 -16.75 11.91
N ILE A 19 8.72 -15.90 12.82
CA ILE A 19 9.58 -15.03 13.65
C ILE A 19 8.99 -14.85 15.05
N ALA A 20 9.88 -14.83 16.06
CA ALA A 20 9.55 -14.35 17.40
C ALA A 20 9.83 -12.85 17.48
N ALA A 21 8.78 -12.05 17.60
CA ALA A 21 8.85 -10.59 17.61
C ALA A 21 8.02 -10.00 18.76
N PRO A 22 8.36 -8.79 19.26
CA PRO A 22 7.64 -8.15 20.36
C PRO A 22 6.28 -7.55 19.94
N SER A 23 5.98 -7.47 18.65
CA SER A 23 4.71 -6.95 18.10
C SER A 23 4.52 -7.37 16.65
N MET A 24 3.27 -7.34 16.16
CA MET A 24 2.94 -7.57 14.74
C MET A 24 3.73 -6.65 13.80
N LYS A 25 3.93 -5.38 14.16
CA LYS A 25 4.71 -4.42 13.37
C LYS A 25 6.18 -4.85 13.21
N ALA A 26 6.79 -5.33 14.29
CA ALA A 26 8.17 -5.80 14.26
C ALA A 26 8.33 -7.07 13.41
N ALA A 27 7.30 -7.93 13.37
CA ALA A 27 7.29 -9.08 12.46
C ALA A 27 7.21 -8.64 10.99
N LEU A 28 6.35 -7.66 10.66
CA LEU A 28 6.25 -7.11 9.31
C LEU A 28 7.55 -6.47 8.84
N GLU A 29 8.22 -5.72 9.72
CA GLU A 29 9.51 -5.08 9.44
C GLU A 29 10.60 -6.11 9.17
N ALA A 30 10.65 -7.19 9.95
CA ALA A 30 11.61 -8.28 9.74
C ALA A 30 11.35 -9.08 8.45
N TRP A 31 10.07 -9.21 8.04
CA TRP A 31 9.71 -9.81 6.75
C TRP A 31 9.94 -8.88 5.55
N GLY A 32 10.13 -7.58 5.78
CA GLY A 32 10.26 -6.58 4.72
C GLY A 32 8.95 -6.34 3.97
N ALA A 33 7.81 -6.47 4.65
CA ALA A 33 6.50 -6.28 4.05
C ALA A 33 6.05 -4.81 4.14
N ASP A 34 5.87 -4.15 2.98
CA ASP A 34 5.41 -2.76 2.90
C ASP A 34 3.91 -2.60 3.28
N SER A 35 3.16 -3.71 3.32
CA SER A 35 1.73 -3.73 3.62
C SER A 35 1.40 -4.65 4.80
N ASN A 36 0.30 -4.37 5.49
CA ASN A 36 -0.07 -5.09 6.71
C ASN A 36 -0.66 -6.49 6.41
N LEU A 37 0.22 -7.50 6.39
CA LEU A 37 -0.11 -8.90 6.06
C LEU A 37 -1.13 -9.54 7.03
N PHE A 38 -1.21 -9.07 8.28
CA PHE A 38 -2.17 -9.58 9.26
C PHE A 38 -3.61 -9.21 8.91
N HIS A 39 -3.84 -8.01 8.36
CA HIS A 39 -5.18 -7.58 7.93
C HIS A 39 -5.61 -8.25 6.63
N GLN A 40 -4.65 -8.69 5.82
CA GLN A 40 -4.91 -9.43 4.59
C GLN A 40 -5.20 -10.92 4.84
N GLY A 41 -5.03 -11.39 6.09
CA GLY A 41 -5.19 -12.80 6.46
C GLY A 41 -4.06 -13.71 5.98
N VAL A 42 -2.93 -13.13 5.55
CA VAL A 42 -1.76 -13.88 5.04
C VAL A 42 -0.76 -14.18 6.17
N ALA A 43 -0.80 -13.39 7.24
CA ALA A 43 -0.01 -13.60 8.45
C ALA A 43 -0.90 -13.87 9.67
N THR A 44 -0.50 -14.81 10.51
CA THR A 44 -1.20 -15.23 11.73
C THR A 44 -0.27 -15.25 12.94
N GLU A 45 -0.83 -15.04 14.13
CA GLU A 45 -0.17 -15.37 15.39
C GLU A 45 -0.34 -16.89 15.61
N THR A 46 0.76 -17.61 15.80
CA THR A 46 0.77 -19.07 15.90
C THR A 46 1.37 -19.48 17.24
N ASP A 47 0.65 -20.33 17.98
CA ASP A 47 1.07 -20.90 19.28
C ASP A 47 1.66 -22.32 19.17
N ASP A 48 1.93 -22.80 17.94
CA ASP A 48 2.47 -24.14 17.71
C ASP A 48 3.83 -24.32 18.41
N PRO A 49 3.96 -25.32 19.30
CA PRO A 49 5.10 -25.42 20.22
C PRO A 49 6.43 -25.61 19.50
N GLU A 50 6.43 -26.26 18.33
CA GLU A 50 7.64 -26.47 17.52
C GLU A 50 8.13 -25.17 16.87
N ILE A 51 7.21 -24.36 16.35
CA ILE A 51 7.51 -23.05 15.75
C ILE A 51 7.95 -22.08 16.84
N VAL A 52 7.28 -22.12 18.00
CA VAL A 52 7.63 -21.31 19.16
C VAL A 52 9.03 -21.65 19.66
N ALA A 53 9.34 -22.93 19.85
CA ALA A 53 10.67 -23.34 20.29
C ALA A 53 11.77 -22.92 19.30
N ALA A 54 11.53 -23.09 17.99
CA ALA A 54 12.50 -22.72 16.96
C ALA A 54 12.74 -21.20 16.91
N THR A 55 11.68 -20.40 16.96
CA THR A 55 11.77 -18.94 16.88
C THR A 55 12.24 -18.29 18.20
N MET A 56 11.91 -18.88 19.35
CA MET A 56 12.42 -18.42 20.66
C MET A 56 13.89 -18.76 20.89
N ALA A 57 14.40 -19.82 20.26
CA ALA A 57 15.84 -20.11 20.27
C ALA A 57 16.65 -18.99 19.60
N LYS A 58 16.04 -18.24 18.66
CA LYS A 58 16.67 -17.17 17.89
C LYS A 58 15.70 -16.00 17.65
N PRO A 59 15.41 -15.19 18.68
CA PRO A 59 14.43 -14.12 18.56
C PRO A 59 14.90 -13.05 17.57
N GLY A 60 13.98 -12.53 16.77
CA GLY A 60 14.28 -11.52 15.74
C GLY A 60 14.87 -12.06 14.43
N VAL A 61 15.20 -13.35 14.33
CA VAL A 61 15.63 -13.97 13.07
C VAL A 61 14.43 -14.59 12.36
N VAL A 62 14.27 -14.28 11.08
CA VAL A 62 13.23 -14.88 10.25
C VAL A 62 13.66 -16.29 9.86
N LEU A 63 12.97 -17.30 10.38
CA LEU A 63 13.13 -18.67 9.94
C LEU A 63 12.23 -18.92 8.74
N ARG A 64 12.72 -19.68 7.76
CA ARG A 64 12.05 -19.95 6.48
C ARG A 64 11.95 -21.45 6.22
N ARG A 65 10.86 -21.84 5.57
CA ARG A 65 10.56 -23.21 5.13
C ARG A 65 9.87 -23.16 3.76
N PRO A 66 10.16 -24.06 2.80
CA PRO A 66 9.40 -24.14 1.54
C PRO A 66 7.91 -24.39 1.79
N VAL A 67 7.04 -23.62 1.14
CA VAL A 67 5.57 -23.78 1.26
C VAL A 67 5.16 -25.19 0.81
N GLY A 68 4.38 -25.89 1.63
CA GLY A 68 3.93 -27.25 1.36
C GLY A 68 4.88 -28.37 1.78
N SER A 69 5.98 -28.04 2.46
CA SER A 69 6.82 -29.04 3.16
C SER A 69 6.49 -29.06 4.64
N ASP A 70 6.50 -30.22 5.30
CA ASP A 70 6.37 -30.34 6.76
C ASP A 70 7.72 -30.21 7.50
N GLY A 71 8.74 -29.68 6.83
CA GLY A 71 10.09 -29.54 7.40
C GLY A 71 10.15 -28.53 8.56
N PRO A 72 11.20 -28.60 9.40
CA PRO A 72 11.42 -27.61 10.45
C PRO A 72 11.82 -26.24 9.85
N PHE A 73 11.42 -25.15 10.51
CA PHE A 73 11.82 -23.78 10.16
C PHE A 73 13.34 -23.57 10.39
N LYS A 74 14.08 -23.10 9.36
CA LYS A 74 15.54 -22.86 9.42
C LYS A 74 15.90 -21.44 8.96
N GLU A 75 17.01 -20.87 9.42
CA GLU A 75 17.41 -19.47 9.10
C GLU A 75 17.63 -19.22 7.60
N SER A 76 18.09 -20.23 6.88
CA SER A 76 18.20 -20.23 5.42
C SER A 76 17.34 -21.38 4.90
N ALA A 77 16.32 -21.06 4.12
CA ALA A 77 15.63 -22.08 3.35
C ALA A 77 16.60 -22.55 2.26
N GLU A 78 17.33 -23.63 2.54
CA GLU A 78 18.00 -24.38 1.50
C GLU A 78 16.93 -24.76 0.47
N LEU A 79 17.14 -24.33 -0.77
CA LEU A 79 16.33 -24.74 -1.91
C LEU A 79 16.24 -26.27 -1.89
N PRO A 80 15.06 -26.88 -2.12
CA PRO A 80 14.98 -28.31 -2.35
C PRO A 80 15.95 -28.69 -3.47
N THR A 81 17.05 -29.37 -3.13
CA THR A 81 17.98 -29.93 -4.12
C THR A 81 17.31 -31.03 -4.95
N ASP A 82 16.11 -31.46 -4.56
CA ASP A 82 15.32 -32.53 -5.19
C ASP A 82 14.45 -32.05 -6.37
N LEU A 83 14.86 -30.95 -7.02
CA LEU A 83 14.45 -30.65 -8.41
C LEU A 83 15.63 -30.80 -9.39
N ALA A 84 16.82 -31.13 -8.91
CA ALA A 84 17.91 -31.62 -9.74
C ALA A 84 17.72 -33.12 -9.99
N GLY A 85 16.93 -33.44 -11.02
CA GLY A 85 17.10 -34.72 -11.69
C GLY A 85 18.57 -34.85 -12.14
N HIS A 86 19.21 -35.90 -11.62
CA HIS A 86 20.55 -36.42 -11.95
C HIS A 86 21.79 -35.82 -11.28
N ASP A 87 22.46 -36.72 -10.53
CA ASP A 87 23.88 -36.79 -10.17
C ASP A 87 24.43 -35.94 -9.03
N ALA A 88 24.26 -36.45 -7.80
CA ALA A 88 25.31 -36.41 -6.78
C ALA A 88 25.44 -37.77 -6.10
N ARG A 89 25.95 -38.76 -6.85
CA ARG A 89 26.44 -40.02 -6.28
C ARG A 89 27.58 -39.70 -5.31
N ARG A 90 27.36 -39.98 -4.02
CA ARG A 90 28.42 -40.48 -3.12
C ARG A 90 29.17 -41.61 -3.85
N PRO A 91 30.49 -41.80 -3.67
CA PRO A 91 31.22 -42.86 -4.36
C PRO A 91 30.79 -44.22 -3.81
N GLY A 92 29.74 -44.76 -4.39
CA GLY A 92 29.14 -46.06 -4.10
C GLY A 92 28.95 -46.80 -5.41
N LYS A 93 29.84 -47.75 -5.67
CA LYS A 93 29.95 -48.62 -6.83
C LYS A 93 28.63 -49.32 -7.17
N VAL A 94 27.98 -49.00 -8.30
CA VAL A 94 27.09 -49.96 -9.00
C VAL A 94 26.80 -49.61 -10.48
N ARG A 95 27.12 -50.64 -11.28
CA ARG A 95 26.73 -51.12 -12.63
C ARG A 95 25.81 -50.29 -13.56
N ALA A 96 26.19 -50.36 -14.85
CA ALA A 96 25.58 -49.79 -16.04
C ALA A 96 24.17 -50.33 -16.40
N LYS A 97 23.29 -49.47 -16.93
CA LYS A 97 22.10 -49.85 -17.73
C LYS A 97 21.75 -48.81 -18.83
N SER A 98 21.72 -49.32 -20.07
CA SER A 98 20.97 -49.00 -21.30
C SER A 98 20.40 -47.59 -21.62
N ARG A 99 20.74 -47.09 -22.81
CA ARG A 99 20.13 -45.93 -23.51
C ARG A 99 18.69 -46.21 -24.01
N PRO A 100 17.77 -45.22 -24.01
CA PRO A 100 16.43 -45.36 -24.58
C PRO A 100 16.42 -45.22 -26.11
N LYS A 101 15.60 -46.03 -26.80
CA LYS A 101 15.41 -45.99 -28.27
C LYS A 101 14.54 -44.81 -28.69
N LYS A 102 14.99 -44.04 -29.70
CA LYS A 102 14.23 -42.96 -30.35
C LYS A 102 13.08 -43.54 -31.19
N HIS A 103 11.84 -43.13 -30.94
CA HIS A 103 10.70 -43.38 -31.83
C HIS A 103 10.71 -42.40 -33.02
N PRO A 104 10.24 -42.81 -34.22
CA PRO A 104 10.19 -41.94 -35.39
C PRO A 104 9.11 -40.85 -35.27
N PRO A 105 9.29 -39.69 -35.92
CA PRO A 105 8.32 -38.59 -35.87
C PRO A 105 7.01 -38.98 -36.56
N ARG A 106 5.89 -38.82 -35.86
CA ARG A 106 4.54 -38.97 -36.43
C ARG A 106 4.28 -37.81 -37.39
N LYS A 107 3.88 -38.11 -38.63
CA LYS A 107 3.40 -37.11 -39.60
C LYS A 107 2.04 -36.60 -39.11
N SER A 108 1.93 -35.31 -38.80
CA SER A 108 0.64 -34.67 -38.50
C SER A 108 -0.16 -34.49 -39.79
N ASP A 109 -1.49 -34.57 -39.67
CA ASP A 109 -2.41 -34.37 -40.78
C ASP A 109 -2.51 -32.85 -41.07
N ASP A 110 -2.10 -32.39 -42.26
CA ASP A 110 -2.06 -30.96 -42.63
C ASP A 110 -3.42 -30.25 -42.44
N LYS A 111 -4.52 -31.02 -42.56
CA LYS A 111 -5.89 -30.54 -42.31
C LYS A 111 -6.18 -30.31 -40.82
N THR A 112 -5.60 -31.11 -39.93
CA THR A 112 -5.74 -30.91 -38.47
C THR A 112 -4.93 -29.70 -38.00
N ASP A 113 -3.77 -29.48 -38.60
CA ASP A 113 -2.88 -28.36 -38.25
C ASP A 113 -3.50 -27.02 -38.65
N ARG A 114 -4.10 -26.93 -39.84
CA ARG A 114 -4.86 -25.72 -40.26
C ARG A 114 -6.07 -25.43 -39.39
N LYS A 115 -6.81 -26.46 -38.96
CA LYS A 115 -7.96 -26.30 -38.05
C LYS A 115 -7.51 -25.83 -36.66
N ALA A 116 -6.38 -26.33 -36.17
CA ALA A 116 -5.78 -25.88 -34.91
C ALA A 116 -5.30 -24.42 -35.01
N ALA A 117 -4.68 -24.02 -36.12
CA ALA A 117 -4.25 -22.64 -36.36
C ALA A 117 -5.44 -21.65 -36.38
N LEU A 118 -6.52 -21.98 -37.09
CA LEU A 118 -7.73 -21.14 -37.13
C LEU A 118 -8.41 -21.04 -35.75
N ALA A 119 -8.43 -22.13 -34.97
CA ALA A 119 -8.96 -22.11 -33.62
C ALA A 119 -8.13 -21.21 -32.69
N PHE A 120 -6.81 -21.26 -32.81
CA PHE A 120 -5.90 -20.40 -32.07
C PHE A 120 -6.05 -18.92 -32.45
N GLU A 121 -6.13 -18.58 -33.72
CA GLU A 121 -6.34 -17.21 -34.20
C GLU A 121 -7.68 -16.65 -33.70
N ARG A 122 -8.75 -17.45 -33.74
CA ARG A 122 -10.07 -17.07 -33.22
C ARG A 122 -10.05 -16.82 -31.71
N GLU A 123 -9.30 -17.64 -30.97
CA GLU A 123 -9.11 -17.48 -29.53
C GLU A 123 -8.25 -16.25 -29.20
N GLN A 124 -7.20 -15.96 -29.98
CA GLN A 124 -6.42 -14.73 -29.84
C GLN A 124 -7.27 -13.49 -30.11
N ALA A 125 -8.04 -13.47 -31.19
CA ALA A 125 -8.93 -12.37 -31.53
C ALA A 125 -9.98 -12.11 -30.43
N ARG A 126 -10.50 -13.18 -29.78
CA ARG A 126 -11.38 -13.05 -28.61
C ARG A 126 -10.66 -12.36 -27.45
N ARG A 127 -9.48 -12.83 -27.07
CA ARG A 127 -8.69 -12.25 -25.97
C ARG A 127 -8.29 -10.81 -26.24
N ASP A 128 -7.93 -10.47 -27.47
CA ASP A 128 -7.65 -9.09 -27.87
C ASP A 128 -8.89 -8.20 -27.75
N SER A 129 -10.05 -8.71 -28.18
CA SER A 129 -11.31 -7.97 -28.03
C SER A 129 -11.71 -7.76 -26.57
N GLU A 130 -11.44 -8.74 -25.70
CA GLU A 130 -11.68 -8.64 -24.26
C GLU A 130 -10.74 -7.64 -23.60
N ARG A 131 -9.44 -7.68 -23.92
CA ARG A 131 -8.46 -6.69 -23.45
C ARG A 131 -8.87 -5.27 -23.86
N ARG A 132 -9.22 -5.05 -25.13
CA ARG A 132 -9.66 -3.73 -25.61
C ARG A 132 -10.93 -3.25 -24.90
N LYS A 133 -11.88 -4.15 -24.63
CA LYS A 133 -13.10 -3.81 -23.86
C LYS A 133 -12.76 -3.45 -22.42
N GLU A 134 -11.85 -4.19 -21.79
CA GLU A 134 -11.42 -3.93 -20.42
C GLU A 134 -10.67 -2.60 -20.31
N GLU A 135 -9.76 -2.32 -21.25
CA GLU A 135 -9.04 -1.04 -21.32
C GLU A 135 -10.01 0.14 -21.52
N ALA A 136 -10.95 0.02 -22.47
CA ALA A 136 -11.97 1.05 -22.69
C ALA A 136 -12.90 1.23 -21.47
N ALA A 137 -13.19 0.15 -20.74
CA ALA A 137 -13.97 0.23 -19.49
C ALA A 137 -13.17 0.96 -18.39
N ARG A 138 -11.88 0.65 -18.23
CA ARG A 138 -10.97 1.31 -17.29
C ARG A 138 -10.80 2.80 -17.61
N GLU A 139 -10.68 3.15 -18.89
CA GLU A 139 -10.59 4.56 -19.32
C GLU A 139 -11.88 5.33 -19.00
N LYS A 140 -13.05 4.76 -19.32
CA LYS A 140 -14.34 5.36 -18.96
C LYS A 140 -14.51 5.51 -17.46
N GLU A 141 -14.03 4.56 -16.67
CA GLU A 141 -14.05 4.66 -15.23
C GLU A 141 -13.13 5.78 -14.72
N ARG A 142 -11.92 5.91 -15.28
CA ARG A 142 -11.01 7.02 -14.96
C ARG A 142 -11.65 8.36 -15.31
N GLU A 143 -12.20 8.51 -16.50
CA GLU A 143 -12.87 9.74 -16.92
C GLU A 143 -14.05 10.10 -15.99
N ARG A 144 -14.84 9.10 -15.57
CA ARG A 144 -15.93 9.32 -14.59
C ARG A 144 -15.38 9.79 -13.24
N ARG A 145 -14.33 9.15 -12.75
CA ARG A 145 -13.67 9.53 -11.47
C ARG A 145 -13.11 10.95 -11.57
N GLU A 146 -12.43 11.28 -12.66
CA GLU A 146 -11.88 12.61 -12.92
C GLU A 146 -12.99 13.67 -12.98
N LYS A 147 -14.12 13.40 -13.64
CA LYS A 147 -15.27 14.31 -13.66
C LYS A 147 -15.83 14.57 -12.26
N VAL A 148 -15.95 13.53 -11.43
CA VAL A 148 -16.42 13.67 -10.04
C VAL A 148 -15.43 14.50 -9.22
N VAL A 149 -14.13 14.23 -9.36
CA VAL A 149 -13.07 15.00 -8.67
C VAL A 149 -13.09 16.46 -9.12
N ALA A 150 -13.14 16.73 -10.42
CA ALA A 150 -13.19 18.08 -10.97
C ALA A 150 -14.43 18.84 -10.47
N LYS A 151 -15.59 18.18 -10.42
CA LYS A 151 -16.81 18.78 -9.86
C LYS A 151 -16.66 19.12 -8.37
N ALA A 152 -16.07 18.22 -7.59
CA ALA A 152 -15.83 18.45 -6.17
C ALA A 152 -14.82 19.60 -5.93
N GLN A 153 -13.74 19.65 -6.70
CA GLN A 153 -12.76 20.74 -6.66
C GLN A 153 -13.40 22.08 -7.04
N ALA A 154 -14.18 22.13 -8.13
CA ALA A 154 -14.87 23.36 -8.52
C ALA A 154 -15.86 23.85 -7.44
N ALA A 155 -16.55 22.94 -6.76
CA ALA A 155 -17.42 23.29 -5.63
C ALA A 155 -16.64 23.86 -4.43
N LEU A 156 -15.48 23.27 -4.12
CA LEU A 156 -14.60 23.78 -3.06
C LEU A 156 -14.04 25.16 -3.42
N ASP A 157 -13.57 25.36 -4.64
CA ASP A 157 -13.02 26.65 -5.08
C ASP A 157 -14.09 27.75 -5.06
N LYS A 158 -15.31 27.43 -5.47
CA LYS A 158 -16.44 28.35 -5.36
C LYS A 158 -16.71 28.73 -3.91
N ALA A 159 -16.78 27.75 -3.00
CA ALA A 159 -17.00 28.01 -1.58
C ALA A 159 -15.87 28.85 -0.95
N ARG A 160 -14.61 28.63 -1.36
CA ARG A 160 -13.46 29.44 -0.93
C ARG A 160 -13.60 30.90 -1.37
N ARG A 161 -13.91 31.14 -2.64
CA ARG A 161 -14.11 32.51 -3.16
C ARG A 161 -15.25 33.24 -2.46
N GLU A 162 -16.37 32.54 -2.21
CA GLU A 162 -17.48 33.12 -1.46
C GLU A 162 -17.09 33.46 -0.01
N HIS A 163 -16.31 32.58 0.64
CA HIS A 163 -15.79 32.82 1.97
C HIS A 163 -14.82 34.01 2.00
N GLU A 164 -13.84 34.05 1.10
CA GLU A 164 -12.89 35.15 0.95
C GLU A 164 -13.60 36.48 0.69
N GLY A 165 -14.62 36.50 -0.17
CA GLY A 165 -15.45 37.69 -0.40
C GLY A 165 -16.17 38.15 0.86
N LYS A 166 -16.75 37.23 1.64
CA LYS A 166 -17.40 37.56 2.92
C LYS A 166 -16.40 38.08 3.96
N VAL A 167 -15.22 37.46 4.06
CA VAL A 167 -14.16 37.91 4.97
C VAL A 167 -13.71 39.31 4.60
N SER A 168 -13.45 39.57 3.31
CA SER A 168 -13.04 40.89 2.83
C SER A 168 -14.11 41.97 3.11
N ALA A 169 -15.40 41.64 2.96
CA ALA A 169 -16.47 42.56 3.31
C ALA A 169 -16.49 42.87 4.82
N LEU A 170 -16.32 41.85 5.68
CA LEU A 170 -16.25 42.03 7.13
C LEU A 170 -15.02 42.84 7.54
N GLU A 171 -13.88 42.65 6.87
CA GLU A 171 -12.67 43.45 7.10
C GLU A 171 -12.87 44.92 6.72
N ALA A 172 -13.54 45.19 5.60
CA ALA A 172 -13.91 46.54 5.22
C ALA A 172 -14.88 47.19 6.21
N GLU A 173 -15.88 46.44 6.71
CA GLU A 173 -16.79 46.92 7.76
C GLU A 173 -16.04 47.23 9.06
N ARG A 174 -15.09 46.39 9.45
CA ARG A 174 -14.22 46.63 10.63
C ARG A 174 -13.40 47.89 10.47
N ALA A 175 -12.72 48.05 9.33
CA ALA A 175 -11.94 49.26 9.07
C ALA A 175 -12.79 50.54 9.15
N ALA A 176 -14.00 50.51 8.59
CA ALA A 176 -14.92 51.64 8.67
C ALA A 176 -15.42 51.92 10.10
N LEU A 177 -15.57 50.90 10.94
CA LEU A 177 -15.90 51.06 12.36
C LEU A 177 -14.73 51.65 13.14
N ASP A 178 -13.51 51.19 12.86
CA ASP A 178 -12.28 51.68 13.49
C ASP A 178 -12.08 53.18 13.17
N GLU A 179 -12.24 53.58 11.89
CA GLU A 179 -12.18 55.00 11.51
C GLU A 179 -13.23 55.86 12.23
N ARG A 180 -14.45 55.33 12.42
CA ARG A 180 -15.50 56.04 13.18
C ARG A 180 -15.16 56.14 14.66
N ALA A 181 -14.57 55.10 15.24
CA ALA A 181 -14.12 55.10 16.63
C ALA A 181 -13.03 56.16 16.83
N GLU A 182 -12.02 56.20 15.96
CA GLU A 182 -10.96 57.22 15.99
C GLU A 182 -11.52 58.65 15.82
N ALA A 183 -12.50 58.83 14.92
CA ALA A 183 -13.15 60.13 14.74
C ALA A 183 -13.89 60.61 16.00
N GLU A 184 -14.58 59.71 16.72
CA GLU A 184 -15.25 60.06 17.97
C GLU A 184 -14.25 60.30 19.12
N GLU A 185 -13.17 59.52 19.19
CA GLU A 185 -12.08 59.77 20.16
C GLU A 185 -11.46 61.16 19.95
N THR A 186 -11.09 61.50 18.72
CA THR A 186 -10.52 62.82 18.42
C THR A 186 -11.49 63.97 18.71
N ARG A 187 -12.80 63.77 18.48
CA ARG A 187 -13.84 64.73 18.87
C ARG A 187 -13.91 64.87 20.40
N TRP A 188 -13.92 63.76 21.12
CA TRP A 188 -13.99 63.74 22.58
C TRP A 188 -12.77 64.41 23.20
N GLU A 189 -11.56 64.13 22.71
CA GLU A 189 -10.33 64.78 23.18
C GLU A 189 -10.38 66.30 23.04
N LYS A 190 -10.86 66.81 21.90
CA LYS A 190 -11.06 68.25 21.68
C LYS A 190 -12.07 68.83 22.67
N GLN A 191 -13.18 68.13 22.89
CA GLN A 191 -14.21 68.57 23.84
C GLN A 191 -13.67 68.57 25.27
N LYS A 192 -12.96 67.51 25.67
CA LYS A 192 -12.32 67.39 26.97
C LYS A 192 -11.31 68.51 27.19
N ALA A 193 -10.43 68.79 26.23
CA ALA A 193 -9.46 69.88 26.32
C ALA A 193 -10.14 71.25 26.49
N LYS A 194 -11.25 71.50 25.77
CA LYS A 194 -12.03 72.73 25.92
C LYS A 194 -12.64 72.86 27.32
N LEU A 195 -13.23 71.79 27.84
CA LEU A 195 -13.84 71.76 29.17
C LEU A 195 -12.77 71.93 30.27
N ASP A 196 -11.65 71.22 30.15
CA ASP A 196 -10.51 71.35 31.07
C ASP A 196 -9.95 72.78 31.06
N GLY A 197 -9.83 73.41 29.89
CA GLY A 197 -9.43 74.80 29.77
C GLY A 197 -10.42 75.78 30.43
N ALA A 198 -11.72 75.54 30.32
CA ALA A 198 -12.73 76.33 31.01
C ALA A 198 -12.67 76.15 32.53
N LEU A 199 -12.46 74.93 33.02
CA LEU A 199 -12.28 74.64 34.44
C LEU A 199 -11.03 75.31 35.02
N ARG A 200 -9.93 75.35 34.29
CA ARG A 200 -8.70 76.05 34.73
C ARG A 200 -8.94 77.55 34.89
N ARG A 201 -9.55 78.19 33.89
CA ARG A 201 -9.87 79.64 33.95
C ARG A 201 -10.84 80.00 35.07
N ALA A 202 -11.74 79.10 35.46
CA ALA A 202 -12.67 79.34 36.57
C ALA A 202 -12.01 79.18 37.96
N ARG A 203 -10.79 78.63 38.03
CA ARG A 203 -10.03 78.42 39.26
C ARG A 203 -8.94 79.48 39.50
N GLU A 204 -8.58 80.24 38.48
CA GLU A 204 -7.73 81.44 38.57
C GLU A 204 -8.56 82.66 39.01
#